data_AF-A0A5A5T772-F1
#
_entry.id   AF-A0A5A5T772-F1
#
_cell.length_a   1.000
_cell.length_b   1.000
_cell.length_c   1.000
_cell.angle_alpha   90.00
_cell.angle_beta   90.00
_cell.angle_gamma   90.00
#
_symmetry.space_group_name_H-M   'P 1'
#
loop_
_entity.id
_entity.type
_entity.pdbx_description
1 polymer ?
#
loop_
_entity_poly.entity_id
_entity_poly.type
_entity_poly.pdbx_seq_one_letter_code
_entity_poly.pdbx_strand_id
1 'polypeptide(L)'
;MTQTELKTTESTSIIPHSLLQFELLLAPAIPMLAILILGLLGTLHMQTNLFIISFVSCAIAVFYMERMIISHVQKTNEEQLTHIEAICVEFLSGHKEARIPVVAEDNTKSLATTLNILLDSYQTGFEKSYLAPQEEINQLSGQLRQLAYELSPIMDGNLTVRSTITAGSPGIIAKLCNGLIEDLAALVQWTQYMAEQIIQTSHSLLDTSEEWAHITEQLTQRIVTVTEAVEKIVTCLQRIDSTLQSSVELAQETQTYIQEEQDQSLPADGAPAIEEPTLVGQIKHNMEQQIRLLETMLEDIHETSDMAEPMMAELYSFAQQFQQANAIVITAAKVISDQAITADEWRQSAQAFSVPDNEDMAEYAPIEEAERDDEMTIQRPKEQLINKN
;
A
#
# COMPACT_ATOMS: atom_id res chain seq x y z
N MET A 1 -29.22 -36.24 -48.83
CA MET A 1 -27.97 -36.99 -48.58
C MET A 1 -26.95 -36.42 -49.54
N THR A 2 -25.99 -35.59 -49.16
CA THR A 2 -25.09 -35.64 -48.00
C THR A 2 -24.71 -34.22 -47.57
N GLN A 3 -24.61 -34.03 -46.25
CA GLN A 3 -24.03 -32.86 -45.59
C GLN A 3 -22.56 -32.70 -45.99
N THR A 4 -22.13 -31.46 -46.16
CA THR A 4 -20.73 -31.08 -45.98
C THR A 4 -20.73 -29.90 -45.02
N GLU A 5 -20.38 -30.19 -43.76
CA GLU A 5 -20.14 -29.21 -42.73
C GLU A 5 -18.88 -28.40 -43.09
N LEU A 6 -19.05 -27.08 -43.27
CA LEU A 6 -17.94 -26.14 -43.15
C LEU A 6 -17.73 -25.90 -41.65
N LYS A 7 -16.69 -26.54 -41.11
CA LYS A 7 -16.24 -26.35 -39.73
C LYS A 7 -15.46 -25.04 -39.67
N THR A 8 -16.01 -24.08 -38.94
CA THR A 8 -15.40 -22.83 -38.51
C THR A 8 -14.09 -23.08 -37.76
N THR A 9 -12.98 -22.54 -38.26
CA THR A 9 -11.75 -22.31 -37.51
C THR A 9 -11.89 -20.98 -36.77
N GLU A 10 -12.33 -21.05 -35.52
CA GLU A 10 -12.08 -20.00 -34.52
C GLU A 10 -10.57 -19.94 -34.25
N SER A 11 -9.94 -18.83 -34.65
CA SER A 11 -8.60 -18.48 -34.21
C SER A 11 -8.69 -17.96 -32.78
N THR A 12 -8.45 -18.84 -31.81
CA THR A 12 -8.39 -18.51 -30.38
C THR A 12 -6.98 -18.02 -30.06
N SER A 13 -6.70 -16.73 -30.29
CA SER A 13 -5.46 -16.06 -29.87
C SER A 13 -5.70 -15.16 -28.66
N ILE A 14 -6.29 -15.65 -27.57
CA ILE A 14 -6.44 -14.85 -26.35
C ILE A 14 -6.44 -15.75 -25.12
N ILE A 15 -5.29 -15.99 -24.48
CA ILE A 15 -5.20 -16.28 -23.03
C ILE A 15 -3.83 -15.80 -22.50
N PRO A 16 -3.69 -15.25 -21.27
CA PRO A 16 -4.17 -13.91 -20.97
C PRO A 16 -3.21 -13.13 -20.04
N HIS A 17 -3.12 -11.82 -20.24
CA HIS A 17 -2.60 -10.87 -19.24
C HIS A 17 -3.41 -10.91 -17.91
N SER A 18 -4.56 -11.60 -17.89
CA SER A 18 -5.43 -11.72 -16.72
C SER A 18 -4.92 -12.71 -15.66
N LEU A 19 -4.04 -13.67 -15.96
CA LEU A 19 -3.53 -14.63 -14.96
C LEU A 19 -2.51 -13.99 -14.01
N LEU A 20 -1.58 -13.19 -14.54
CA LEU A 20 -0.65 -12.38 -13.75
C LEU A 20 -1.37 -11.30 -12.93
N GLN A 21 -2.41 -10.69 -13.51
CA GLN A 21 -3.27 -9.76 -12.77
C GLN A 21 -4.08 -10.46 -11.67
N PHE A 22 -4.53 -11.70 -11.90
CA PHE A 22 -5.22 -12.49 -10.89
C PHE A 22 -4.28 -12.83 -9.73
N GLU A 23 -3.02 -13.19 -10.02
CA GLU A 23 -2.01 -13.50 -9.00
C GLU A 23 -1.64 -12.26 -8.16
N LEU A 24 -1.53 -11.09 -8.80
CA LEU A 24 -1.27 -9.82 -8.12
C LEU A 24 -2.45 -9.31 -7.27
N LEU A 25 -3.69 -9.63 -7.67
CA LEU A 25 -4.91 -9.32 -6.90
C LEU A 25 -5.20 -10.34 -5.79
N LEU A 26 -4.83 -11.61 -5.98
CA LEU A 26 -5.08 -12.67 -5.00
C LEU A 26 -4.14 -12.56 -3.79
N ALA A 27 -2.90 -12.13 -4.01
CA ALA A 27 -1.89 -11.97 -2.97
C ALA A 27 -2.34 -11.03 -1.81
N PRO A 28 -2.89 -9.82 -2.05
CA PRO A 28 -3.42 -8.96 -0.98
C PRO A 28 -4.85 -9.34 -0.52
N ALA A 29 -5.62 -10.05 -1.35
CA ALA A 29 -7.00 -10.41 -1.01
C ALA A 29 -7.09 -11.44 0.13
N ILE A 30 -6.15 -12.38 0.18
CA ILE A 30 -6.07 -13.43 1.22
C ILE A 30 -5.86 -12.83 2.63
N PRO A 31 -4.85 -11.96 2.87
CA PRO A 31 -4.68 -11.33 4.18
C PRO A 31 -5.86 -10.41 4.54
N MET A 32 -6.45 -9.69 3.58
CA MET A 32 -7.64 -8.87 3.85
C MET A 32 -8.84 -9.70 4.31
N LEU A 33 -9.12 -10.83 3.63
CA LEU A 33 -10.20 -11.75 4.02
C LEU A 33 -9.95 -12.40 5.39
N ALA A 34 -8.69 -12.79 5.67
CA ALA A 34 -8.32 -13.36 6.96
C ALA A 34 -8.52 -12.35 8.11
N ILE A 35 -8.10 -11.09 7.93
CA ILE A 35 -8.30 -10.01 8.91
C ILE A 35 -9.79 -9.73 9.10
N LEU A 36 -10.58 -9.70 8.01
CA LEU A 36 -12.01 -9.44 8.06
C LEU A 36 -12.77 -10.56 8.81
N ILE A 37 -12.44 -11.83 8.54
CA ILE A 37 -13.01 -12.99 9.24
C ILE A 37 -12.63 -12.96 10.73
N LEU A 38 -11.37 -12.66 11.07
CA LEU A 38 -10.94 -12.54 12.46
C LEU A 38 -11.59 -11.37 13.19
N GLY A 39 -11.76 -10.23 12.52
CA GLY A 39 -12.50 -9.09 13.07
C GLY A 39 -13.94 -9.46 13.38
N LEU A 40 -14.62 -10.13 12.44
CA LEU A 40 -16.00 -10.60 12.62
C LEU A 40 -16.13 -11.62 13.75
N LEU A 41 -15.27 -12.65 13.80
CA LEU A 41 -15.29 -13.63 14.89
C LEU A 41 -14.91 -13.02 16.25
N GLY A 42 -13.97 -12.07 16.28
CA GLY A 42 -13.55 -11.37 17.50
C GLY A 42 -14.66 -10.55 18.15
N THR A 43 -15.53 -9.94 17.34
CA THR A 43 -16.69 -9.20 17.87
C THR A 43 -17.77 -10.09 18.48
N LEU A 44 -17.80 -11.38 18.12
CA LEU A 44 -18.85 -12.33 18.51
C LEU A 44 -18.50 -13.19 19.73
N HIS A 45 -17.22 -13.34 20.09
CA HIS A 45 -16.81 -14.27 21.14
C HIS A 45 -15.51 -13.87 21.89
N MET A 46 -15.68 -13.45 23.15
CA MET A 46 -14.77 -13.65 24.29
C MET A 46 -13.44 -12.86 24.45
N GLN A 47 -13.06 -12.81 25.74
CA GLN A 47 -11.85 -12.30 26.42
C GLN A 47 -10.64 -11.89 25.56
N THR A 48 -10.19 -10.65 25.79
CA THR A 48 -9.13 -9.91 25.07
C THR A 48 -7.83 -10.71 24.87
N ASN A 49 -7.43 -11.54 25.84
CA ASN A 49 -6.16 -12.27 25.77
C ASN A 49 -6.18 -13.44 24.77
N LEU A 50 -7.31 -14.15 24.62
CA LEU A 50 -7.43 -15.24 23.64
C LEU A 50 -7.56 -14.68 22.21
N PHE A 51 -8.16 -13.51 22.07
CA PHE A 51 -8.27 -12.82 20.80
C PHE A 51 -6.88 -12.45 20.23
N ILE A 52 -5.99 -11.89 21.06
CA ILE A 52 -4.64 -11.50 20.62
C ILE A 52 -3.82 -12.71 20.18
N ILE A 53 -3.86 -13.82 20.95
CA ILE A 53 -3.12 -15.05 20.60
C ILE A 53 -3.64 -15.64 19.28
N SER A 54 -4.97 -15.70 19.12
CA SER A 54 -5.60 -16.16 17.88
C SER A 54 -5.19 -15.29 16.68
N PHE A 55 -5.22 -13.97 16.85
CA PHE A 55 -4.82 -13.00 15.83
C PHE A 55 -3.37 -13.16 15.38
N VAL A 56 -2.44 -13.23 16.34
CA VAL A 56 -1.01 -13.41 16.05
C VAL A 56 -0.78 -14.77 15.36
N SER A 57 -1.44 -15.84 15.81
CA SER A 57 -1.29 -17.16 15.19
C SER A 57 -1.78 -17.19 13.74
N CYS A 58 -2.87 -16.48 13.42
CA CYS A 58 -3.38 -16.37 12.07
C CYS A 58 -2.47 -15.53 11.16
N ALA A 59 -1.98 -14.39 11.67
CA ALA A 59 -1.03 -13.55 10.92
C ALA A 59 0.24 -14.33 10.54
N ILE A 60 0.77 -15.12 11.48
CA ILE A 60 1.92 -16.00 11.22
C ILE A 60 1.57 -17.06 10.16
N ALA A 61 0.41 -17.70 10.25
CA ALA A 61 -0.01 -18.72 9.30
C ALA A 61 -0.17 -18.18 7.86
N VAL A 62 -0.75 -16.97 7.72
CA VAL A 62 -0.89 -16.31 6.42
C VAL A 62 0.47 -15.95 5.84
N PHE A 63 1.38 -15.39 6.66
CA PHE A 63 2.74 -15.08 6.24
C PHE A 63 3.50 -16.31 5.73
N TYR A 64 3.38 -17.45 6.42
CA TYR A 64 4.00 -18.69 5.97
C TYR A 64 3.36 -19.25 4.68
N MET A 65 2.04 -19.15 4.52
CA MET A 65 1.37 -19.56 3.29
C MET A 65 1.81 -18.71 2.10
N GLU A 66 1.90 -17.38 2.25
CA GLU A 66 2.35 -16.47 1.20
C GLU A 66 3.80 -16.77 0.80
N ARG A 67 4.70 -16.90 1.79
CA ARG A 67 6.09 -17.34 1.57
C ARG A 67 6.19 -18.68 0.87
N MET A 68 5.31 -19.63 1.21
CA MET A 68 5.30 -20.96 0.61
C MET A 68 4.88 -20.90 -0.86
N ILE A 69 3.85 -20.12 -1.21
CA ILE A 69 3.40 -19.96 -2.60
C ILE A 69 4.53 -19.33 -3.44
N ILE A 70 5.11 -18.22 -2.98
CA ILE A 70 6.21 -17.54 -3.69
C ILE A 70 7.41 -18.49 -3.86
N SER A 71 7.78 -19.21 -2.80
CA SER A 71 8.89 -20.16 -2.85
C SER A 71 8.60 -21.33 -3.81
N HIS A 72 7.36 -21.78 -3.90
CA HIS A 72 6.98 -22.88 -4.79
C HIS A 72 7.03 -22.46 -6.27
N VAL A 73 6.56 -21.25 -6.58
CA VAL A 73 6.65 -20.68 -7.94
C VAL A 73 8.11 -20.46 -8.35
N GLN A 74 8.92 -19.89 -7.47
CA GLN A 74 10.36 -19.70 -7.73
C GLN A 74 11.09 -21.01 -7.96
N LYS A 75 10.85 -22.01 -7.10
CA LYS A 75 11.50 -23.32 -7.21
C LYS A 75 11.09 -24.06 -8.48
N THR A 76 9.82 -23.96 -8.88
CA THR A 76 9.33 -24.55 -10.13
C THR A 76 10.00 -23.91 -11.36
N ASN A 77 10.21 -22.59 -11.34
CA ASN A 77 10.91 -21.90 -12.42
C ASN A 77 12.41 -22.24 -12.48
N GLU A 78 13.09 -22.33 -11.33
CA GLU A 78 14.49 -22.76 -11.27
C GLU A 78 14.68 -24.18 -11.79
N GLU A 79 13.82 -25.12 -11.38
CA GLU A 79 13.87 -26.51 -11.86
C GLU A 79 13.68 -26.61 -13.38
N GLN A 80 12.76 -25.81 -13.94
CA GLN A 80 12.54 -25.76 -15.40
C GLN A 80 13.72 -25.17 -16.17
N LEU A 81 14.31 -24.06 -15.70
CA LEU A 81 15.48 -23.44 -16.31
C LEU A 81 16.71 -24.35 -16.26
N THR A 82 16.93 -25.01 -15.11
CA THR A 82 18.04 -25.97 -14.93
C THR A 82 17.88 -27.17 -15.87
N HIS A 83 16.64 -27.61 -16.11
CA HIS A 83 16.37 -28.71 -17.04
C HIS A 83 16.59 -28.32 -18.51
N ILE A 84 16.28 -27.08 -18.88
CA ILE A 84 16.59 -26.54 -20.22
C ILE A 84 18.12 -26.42 -20.39
N GLU A 85 18.82 -25.90 -19.39
CA GLU A 85 20.28 -25.81 -19.39
C GLU A 85 20.93 -27.20 -19.53
N ALA A 86 20.48 -28.17 -18.74
CA ALA A 86 20.99 -29.54 -18.79
C ALA A 86 20.84 -30.17 -20.19
N ILE A 87 19.68 -29.97 -20.83
CA ILE A 87 19.43 -30.48 -22.19
C ILE A 87 20.28 -29.76 -23.24
N CYS A 88 20.48 -28.45 -23.10
CA CYS A 88 21.41 -27.71 -23.97
C CYS A 88 22.85 -28.26 -23.84
N VAL A 89 23.32 -28.54 -22.62
CA VAL A 89 24.65 -29.13 -22.37
C VAL A 89 24.74 -30.55 -22.93
N GLU A 90 23.71 -31.37 -22.73
CA GLU A 90 23.65 -32.75 -23.23
C GLU A 90 23.63 -32.81 -24.77
N PHE A 91 22.89 -31.89 -25.40
CA PHE A 91 22.86 -31.71 -26.85
C PHE A 91 24.22 -31.26 -27.39
N LEU A 92 24.87 -30.28 -26.75
CA LEU A 92 26.23 -29.83 -27.10
C LEU A 92 27.27 -30.94 -26.91
N SER A 93 27.04 -31.86 -25.97
CA SER A 93 27.88 -33.03 -25.72
C SER A 93 27.70 -34.15 -26.76
N GLY A 94 26.80 -33.97 -27.74
CA GLY A 94 26.61 -34.88 -28.87
C GLY A 94 25.39 -35.81 -28.76
N HIS A 95 24.60 -35.71 -27.70
CA HIS A 95 23.34 -36.47 -27.56
C HIS A 95 22.21 -35.73 -28.28
N LYS A 96 22.15 -35.89 -29.61
CA LYS A 96 21.26 -35.12 -30.48
C LYS A 96 19.77 -35.45 -30.32
N GLU A 97 19.44 -36.57 -29.68
CA GLU A 97 18.06 -37.00 -29.45
C GLU A 97 17.44 -36.40 -28.17
N ALA A 98 18.20 -35.64 -27.38
CA ALA A 98 17.65 -34.97 -26.21
C ALA A 98 16.55 -33.98 -26.65
N ARG A 99 15.38 -34.08 -26.01
CA ARG A 99 14.23 -33.20 -26.23
C ARG A 99 13.75 -32.68 -24.89
N ILE A 100 13.36 -31.41 -24.87
CA ILE A 100 12.79 -30.78 -23.68
C ILE A 100 11.37 -31.32 -23.52
N PRO A 101 11.06 -31.98 -22.40
CA PRO A 101 9.70 -32.43 -22.16
C PRO A 101 8.81 -31.20 -22.01
N VAL A 102 7.84 -31.05 -22.92
CA VAL A 102 6.90 -29.93 -22.92
C VAL A 102 5.83 -30.21 -21.86
N VAL A 103 6.16 -29.95 -20.60
CA VAL A 103 5.28 -30.23 -19.45
C VAL A 103 4.55 -28.97 -18.95
N ALA A 104 5.02 -27.77 -19.30
CA ALA A 104 4.43 -26.51 -18.82
C ALA A 104 3.22 -26.05 -19.65
N GLU A 105 2.27 -25.34 -19.01
CA GLU A 105 1.07 -24.77 -19.65
C GLU A 105 1.30 -23.33 -20.19
N ASP A 106 2.36 -22.63 -19.77
CA ASP A 106 2.57 -21.18 -19.98
C ASP A 106 3.71 -20.84 -20.98
N ASN A 107 4.30 -19.63 -20.89
CA ASN A 107 5.39 -19.09 -21.70
C ASN A 107 6.60 -20.04 -21.84
N THR A 108 6.87 -20.87 -20.84
CA THR A 108 7.92 -21.91 -20.88
C THR A 108 7.57 -23.05 -21.84
N LYS A 109 6.29 -23.30 -22.12
CA LYS A 109 5.82 -24.19 -23.21
C LYS A 109 6.21 -23.66 -24.57
N SER A 110 6.03 -22.36 -24.79
CA SER A 110 6.42 -21.69 -26.03
C SER A 110 7.94 -21.78 -26.22
N LEU A 111 8.71 -21.48 -25.17
CA LEU A 111 10.16 -21.61 -25.18
C LEU A 111 10.62 -23.06 -25.41
N ALA A 112 10.06 -24.03 -24.69
CA ALA A 112 10.42 -25.46 -24.83
C ALA A 112 10.06 -26.01 -26.21
N THR A 113 8.90 -25.64 -26.75
CA THR A 113 8.48 -26.02 -28.11
C THR A 113 9.41 -25.38 -29.14
N THR A 114 9.74 -24.10 -28.97
CA THR A 114 10.63 -23.35 -29.85
C THR A 114 12.04 -23.93 -29.84
N LEU A 115 12.56 -24.27 -28.66
CA LEU A 115 13.88 -24.87 -28.50
C LEU A 115 13.91 -26.28 -29.09
N ASN A 116 12.86 -27.09 -28.89
CA ASN A 116 12.73 -28.39 -29.57
C ASN A 116 12.71 -28.25 -31.10
N ILE A 117 11.99 -27.27 -31.66
CA ILE A 117 11.99 -26.97 -33.10
C ILE A 117 13.40 -26.58 -33.58
N LEU A 118 14.13 -25.78 -32.79
CA LEU A 118 15.51 -25.39 -33.11
C LEU A 118 16.44 -26.62 -33.11
N LEU A 119 16.35 -27.48 -32.09
CA LEU A 119 17.12 -28.73 -31.99
C LEU A 119 16.77 -29.70 -33.15
N ASP A 120 15.49 -29.83 -33.49
CA ASP A 120 15.01 -30.62 -34.64
C ASP A 120 15.58 -30.08 -35.95
N SER A 121 15.57 -28.75 -36.14
CA SER A 121 16.12 -28.09 -37.33
C SER A 121 17.64 -28.28 -37.46
N TYR A 122 18.36 -28.26 -36.33
CA TYR A 122 19.80 -28.52 -36.31
C TYR A 122 20.10 -29.98 -36.64
N GLN A 123 19.31 -30.93 -36.10
CA GLN A 123 19.50 -32.35 -36.34
C GLN A 123 19.16 -32.73 -37.79
N THR A 124 18.02 -32.28 -38.31
CA THR A 124 17.64 -32.51 -39.72
C THR A 124 18.56 -31.78 -40.69
N GLY A 125 19.06 -30.59 -40.35
CA GLY A 125 20.09 -29.88 -41.12
C GLY A 125 21.38 -30.70 -41.23
N PHE A 126 21.85 -31.30 -40.13
CA PHE A 126 23.05 -32.14 -40.10
C PHE A 126 22.88 -33.50 -40.77
N GLU A 127 21.71 -34.13 -40.63
CA GLU A 127 21.42 -35.44 -41.22
C GLU A 127 21.26 -35.35 -42.73
N LYS A 128 20.66 -34.26 -43.22
CA LYS A 128 20.64 -33.91 -44.65
C LYS A 128 22.04 -33.52 -45.17
N SER A 129 22.92 -33.09 -44.26
CA SER A 129 24.31 -32.70 -44.56
C SER A 129 25.25 -33.88 -44.83
N TYR A 130 24.95 -35.10 -44.34
CA TYR A 130 25.74 -36.29 -44.70
C TYR A 130 25.59 -36.73 -46.16
N LEU A 131 24.61 -36.18 -46.88
CA LEU A 131 24.41 -36.37 -48.32
C LEU A 131 24.60 -35.07 -49.13
N ALA A 132 24.90 -33.95 -48.46
CA ALA A 132 25.09 -32.65 -49.10
C ALA A 132 26.59 -32.38 -49.40
N PRO A 133 26.92 -31.64 -50.47
CA PRO A 133 28.30 -31.26 -50.78
C PRO A 133 28.93 -30.45 -49.63
N GLN A 134 30.23 -30.65 -49.36
CA GLN A 134 31.03 -29.95 -48.34
C GLN A 134 30.88 -28.40 -48.35
N GLU A 135 30.50 -27.84 -49.51
CA GLU A 135 30.17 -26.43 -49.72
C GLU A 135 29.04 -25.93 -48.80
N GLU A 136 27.97 -26.73 -48.63
CA GLU A 136 26.79 -26.34 -47.84
C GLU A 136 27.09 -26.31 -46.33
N ILE A 137 28.00 -27.17 -45.86
CA ILE A 137 28.49 -27.18 -44.46
C ILE A 137 29.30 -25.91 -44.15
N ASN A 138 30.15 -25.50 -45.08
CA ASN A 138 30.94 -24.28 -44.93
C ASN A 138 30.07 -23.03 -44.97
N GLN A 139 28.98 -23.04 -45.75
CA GLN A 139 28.00 -21.95 -45.77
C GLN A 139 27.20 -21.87 -44.47
N LEU A 140 26.72 -23.00 -43.93
CA LEU A 140 25.95 -23.02 -42.67
C LEU A 140 26.80 -22.57 -41.46
N SER A 141 28.04 -23.06 -41.37
CA SER A 141 28.97 -22.65 -40.30
C SER A 141 29.38 -21.19 -40.39
N GLY A 142 29.48 -20.64 -41.61
CA GLY A 142 29.65 -19.21 -41.85
C GLY A 142 28.46 -18.39 -41.38
N GLN A 143 27.23 -18.79 -41.71
CA GLN A 143 26.00 -18.13 -41.28
C GLN A 143 25.82 -18.15 -39.75
N LEU A 144 26.20 -19.23 -39.07
CA LEU A 144 26.15 -19.31 -37.61
C LEU A 144 27.19 -18.40 -36.94
N ARG A 145 28.42 -18.33 -37.49
CA ARG A 145 29.45 -17.42 -36.99
C ARG A 145 29.07 -15.95 -37.21
N GLN A 146 28.40 -15.66 -38.32
CA GLN A 146 27.85 -14.33 -38.58
C GLN A 146 26.73 -13.99 -37.60
N LEU A 147 25.78 -14.92 -37.36
CA LEU A 147 24.75 -14.73 -36.35
C LEU A 147 25.35 -14.48 -34.96
N ALA A 148 26.36 -15.26 -34.54
CA ALA A 148 27.05 -15.03 -33.27
C ALA A 148 27.74 -13.65 -33.18
N TYR A 149 28.27 -13.15 -34.30
CA TYR A 149 28.85 -11.80 -34.36
C TYR A 149 27.75 -10.72 -34.31
N GLU A 150 26.61 -10.95 -34.95
CA GLU A 150 25.42 -10.08 -34.91
C GLU A 150 24.76 -10.08 -33.52
N LEU A 151 24.92 -11.15 -32.72
CA LEU A 151 24.43 -11.20 -31.33
C LEU A 151 25.40 -10.59 -30.30
N SER A 152 26.69 -10.42 -30.62
CA SER A 152 27.66 -9.85 -29.69
C SER A 152 27.24 -8.47 -29.14
N PRO A 153 26.72 -7.52 -29.95
CA PRO A 153 26.25 -6.24 -29.45
C PRO A 153 25.05 -6.34 -28.49
N ILE A 154 24.18 -7.34 -28.67
CA ILE A 154 23.02 -7.57 -27.81
C ILE A 154 23.48 -8.00 -26.41
N MET A 155 24.53 -8.84 -26.35
CA MET A 155 25.16 -9.22 -25.09
C MET A 155 25.78 -8.03 -24.35
N ASP A 156 26.23 -7.01 -25.09
CA ASP A 156 26.73 -5.75 -24.55
C ASP A 156 25.59 -4.74 -24.23
N GLY A 157 24.33 -5.18 -24.30
CA GLY A 157 23.15 -4.37 -23.97
C GLY A 157 22.57 -3.56 -25.12
N ASN A 158 23.10 -3.68 -26.35
CA ASN A 158 22.58 -2.97 -27.50
C ASN A 158 21.43 -3.75 -28.16
N LEU A 159 20.19 -3.42 -27.78
CA LEU A 159 18.96 -4.01 -28.30
C LEU A 159 18.47 -3.34 -29.60
N THR A 160 19.20 -2.36 -30.14
CA THR A 160 18.89 -1.74 -31.45
C THR A 160 19.29 -2.63 -32.63
N VAL A 161 20.20 -3.59 -32.40
CA VAL A 161 20.75 -4.44 -33.46
C VAL A 161 19.76 -5.56 -33.76
N ARG A 162 19.45 -5.73 -35.05
CA ARG A 162 18.65 -6.86 -35.56
C ARG A 162 19.50 -7.73 -36.48
N SER A 163 19.29 -9.03 -36.43
CA SER A 163 19.91 -9.97 -37.36
C SER A 163 19.27 -9.83 -38.75
N THR A 164 20.10 -9.69 -39.78
CA THR A 164 19.66 -9.44 -41.18
C THR A 164 19.50 -10.72 -42.01
N ILE A 165 19.73 -11.88 -41.41
CA ILE A 165 19.70 -13.17 -42.10
C ILE A 165 18.24 -13.60 -42.37
N THR A 166 17.72 -13.33 -43.58
CA THR A 166 16.31 -13.59 -43.95
C THR A 166 16.06 -14.92 -44.68
N ALA A 167 17.08 -15.64 -45.15
CA ALA A 167 16.90 -16.79 -46.04
C ALA A 167 17.65 -18.06 -45.60
N GLY A 168 16.99 -19.22 -45.76
CA GLY A 168 17.54 -20.55 -45.43
C GLY A 168 17.19 -21.03 -44.01
N SER A 169 17.66 -22.23 -43.65
CA SER A 169 17.45 -22.81 -42.30
C SER A 169 17.92 -21.91 -41.16
N PRO A 170 19.01 -21.12 -41.29
CA PRO A 170 19.43 -20.15 -40.27
C PRO A 170 18.53 -18.92 -40.15
N GLY A 171 17.68 -18.64 -41.14
CA GLY A 171 16.70 -17.54 -41.08
C GLY A 171 15.63 -17.73 -39.99
N ILE A 172 15.32 -18.98 -39.63
CA ILE A 172 14.41 -19.27 -38.50
C ILE A 172 15.07 -18.86 -37.18
N ILE A 173 16.36 -19.18 -36.99
CA ILE A 173 17.11 -18.82 -35.78
C ILE A 173 17.25 -17.29 -35.69
N ALA A 174 17.56 -16.62 -36.80
CA ALA A 174 17.59 -15.16 -36.87
C ALA A 174 16.24 -14.53 -36.48
N LYS A 175 15.12 -15.08 -36.96
CA LYS A 175 13.77 -14.62 -36.58
C LYS A 175 13.49 -14.79 -35.08
N LEU A 176 13.94 -15.91 -34.49
CA LEU A 176 13.80 -16.17 -33.05
C LEU A 176 14.65 -15.23 -32.21
N CYS A 177 15.92 -15.00 -32.59
CA CYS A 177 16.77 -14.03 -31.94
C CYS A 177 16.17 -12.62 -32.01
N ASN A 178 15.66 -12.21 -33.17
CA ASN A 178 14.97 -10.93 -33.33
C ASN A 178 13.73 -10.81 -32.44
N GLY A 179 12.93 -11.88 -32.31
CA GLY A 179 11.79 -11.90 -31.37
C GLY A 179 12.21 -11.77 -29.91
N LEU A 180 13.27 -12.46 -29.48
CA LEU A 180 13.80 -12.33 -28.12
C LEU A 180 14.35 -10.92 -27.84
N ILE A 181 15.00 -10.28 -28.82
CA ILE A 181 15.47 -8.89 -28.70
C ILE A 181 14.28 -7.94 -28.51
N GLU A 182 13.20 -8.16 -29.26
CA GLU A 182 11.98 -7.36 -29.18
C GLU A 182 11.30 -7.51 -27.81
N ASP A 183 11.16 -8.75 -27.32
CA ASP A 183 10.61 -9.03 -25.98
C ASP A 183 11.48 -8.41 -24.87
N LEU A 184 12.81 -8.52 -24.98
CA LEU A 184 13.75 -7.91 -24.02
C LEU A 184 13.68 -6.38 -24.07
N ALA A 185 13.61 -5.80 -25.27
CA ALA A 185 13.46 -4.36 -25.46
C ALA A 185 12.17 -3.86 -24.80
N ALA A 186 11.04 -4.53 -25.03
CA ALA A 186 9.77 -4.21 -24.40
C ALA A 186 9.83 -4.31 -22.87
N LEU A 187 10.49 -5.35 -22.33
CA LEU A 187 10.67 -5.52 -20.89
C LEU A 187 11.53 -4.39 -20.28
N VAL A 188 12.62 -3.98 -20.96
CA VAL A 188 13.47 -2.87 -20.52
C VAL A 188 12.68 -1.56 -20.53
N GLN A 189 11.94 -1.26 -21.60
CA GLN A 189 11.09 -0.06 -21.68
C GLN A 189 10.04 -0.02 -20.58
N TRP A 190 9.35 -1.15 -20.35
CA TRP A 190 8.37 -1.26 -19.28
C TRP A 190 9.01 -1.04 -17.91
N THR A 191 10.20 -1.61 -17.67
CA THR A 191 10.96 -1.43 -16.43
C THR A 191 11.33 0.05 -16.23
N GLN A 192 11.82 0.74 -17.27
CA GLN A 192 12.14 2.16 -17.21
C GLN A 192 10.89 3.00 -16.91
N TYR A 193 9.78 2.73 -17.58
CA TYR A 193 8.51 3.41 -17.35
C TYR A 193 8.01 3.22 -15.92
N MET A 194 8.01 1.99 -15.41
CA MET A 194 7.58 1.69 -14.04
C MET A 194 8.49 2.36 -13.00
N ALA A 195 9.80 2.36 -13.23
CA ALA A 195 10.75 3.04 -12.36
C ALA A 195 10.50 4.56 -12.33
N GLU A 196 10.30 5.19 -13.48
CA GLU A 196 9.94 6.61 -13.60
C GLU A 196 8.64 6.93 -12.83
N GLN A 197 7.61 6.11 -12.99
CA GLN A 197 6.33 6.27 -12.28
C GLN A 197 6.49 6.15 -10.76
N ILE A 198 7.30 5.19 -10.28
CA ILE A 198 7.59 5.01 -8.85
C ILE A 198 8.36 6.22 -8.32
N ILE A 199 9.36 6.71 -9.04
CA ILE A 199 10.14 7.91 -8.66
C ILE A 199 9.22 9.12 -8.54
N GLN A 200 8.39 9.41 -9.55
CA GLN A 200 7.45 10.53 -9.53
C GLN A 200 6.44 10.44 -8.39
N THR A 201 5.85 9.26 -8.18
CA THR A 201 4.90 9.02 -7.09
C THR A 201 5.58 9.18 -5.73
N SER A 202 6.81 8.68 -5.59
CA SER A 202 7.58 8.79 -4.36
C SER A 202 7.92 10.24 -4.03
N HIS A 203 8.31 11.05 -5.01
CA HIS A 203 8.52 12.48 -4.83
C HIS A 203 7.25 13.19 -4.36
N SER A 204 6.11 12.94 -5.02
CA SER A 204 4.83 13.52 -4.60
C SER A 204 4.43 13.13 -3.17
N LEU A 205 4.69 11.88 -2.77
CA LEU A 205 4.44 11.41 -1.41
C LEU A 205 5.40 12.03 -0.39
N LEU A 206 6.67 12.26 -0.77
CA LEU A 206 7.65 12.95 0.08
C LEU A 206 7.25 14.42 0.29
N ASP A 207 6.85 15.13 -0.76
CA ASP A 207 6.36 16.51 -0.68
C ASP A 207 5.13 16.59 0.24
N THR A 208 4.20 15.65 0.07
CA THR A 208 3.03 15.54 0.94
C THR A 208 3.48 15.27 2.38
N SER A 209 4.44 14.36 2.61
CA SER A 209 4.96 14.08 3.94
C SER A 209 5.61 15.30 4.61
N GLU A 210 6.26 16.17 3.83
CA GLU A 210 6.82 17.43 4.34
C GLU A 210 5.71 18.39 4.81
N GLU A 211 4.64 18.52 4.01
CA GLU A 211 3.46 19.30 4.40
C GLU A 211 2.82 18.73 5.69
N TRP A 212 2.65 17.41 5.77
CA TRP A 212 2.13 16.75 6.96
C TRP A 212 3.03 16.95 8.19
N ALA A 213 4.35 16.95 8.02
CA ALA A 213 5.29 17.23 9.10
C ALA A 213 5.12 18.67 9.62
N HIS A 214 4.94 19.64 8.72
CA HIS A 214 4.70 21.04 9.10
C HIS A 214 3.33 21.22 9.79
N ILE A 215 2.26 20.60 9.28
CA ILE A 215 0.94 20.56 9.95
C ILE A 215 1.09 19.95 11.35
N THR A 216 1.89 18.89 11.47
CA THR A 216 2.11 18.19 12.72
C THR A 216 2.83 19.05 13.75
N GLU A 217 3.84 19.82 13.32
CA GLU A 217 4.52 20.78 14.17
C GLU A 217 3.54 21.84 14.70
N GLN A 218 2.70 22.41 13.83
CA GLN A 218 1.69 23.39 14.23
C GLN A 218 0.66 22.82 15.21
N LEU A 219 0.19 21.60 14.98
CA LEU A 219 -0.74 20.92 15.89
C LEU A 219 -0.08 20.62 17.24
N THR A 220 1.18 20.22 17.26
CA THR A 220 1.94 19.99 18.51
C THR A 220 1.99 21.27 19.35
N GLN A 221 2.31 22.41 18.73
CA GLN A 221 2.33 23.70 19.42
C GLN A 221 0.95 24.08 19.99
N ARG A 222 -0.12 23.79 19.24
CA ARG A 222 -1.50 24.02 19.70
C ARG A 222 -1.86 23.11 20.88
N ILE A 223 -1.52 21.82 20.83
CA ILE A 223 -1.77 20.88 21.93
C ILE A 223 -1.07 21.38 23.20
N VAL A 224 0.21 21.75 23.12
CA VAL A 224 0.95 22.30 24.27
C VAL A 224 0.26 23.53 24.83
N THR A 225 -0.19 24.45 23.98
CA THR A 225 -0.90 25.67 24.40
C THR A 225 -2.23 25.36 25.09
N VAL A 226 -2.99 24.39 24.58
CA VAL A 226 -4.27 23.96 25.17
C VAL A 226 -4.05 23.25 26.49
N THR A 227 -3.06 22.35 26.58
CA THR A 227 -2.70 21.66 27.82
C THR A 227 -2.28 22.65 28.90
N GLU A 228 -1.46 23.65 28.56
CA GLU A 228 -1.07 24.71 29.51
C GLU A 228 -2.29 25.55 29.97
N ALA A 229 -3.22 25.85 29.06
CA ALA A 229 -4.44 26.58 29.41
C ALA A 229 -5.34 25.77 30.37
N VAL A 230 -5.48 24.46 30.13
CA VAL A 230 -6.28 23.57 30.98
C VAL A 230 -5.63 23.39 32.35
N GLU A 231 -4.30 23.24 32.42
CA GLU A 231 -3.56 23.17 33.69
C GLU A 231 -3.74 24.44 34.53
N LYS A 232 -3.75 25.63 33.87
CA LYS A 232 -4.06 26.90 34.53
C LYS A 232 -5.50 26.94 35.04
N ILE A 233 -6.47 26.38 34.31
CA ILE A 233 -7.87 26.29 34.76
C ILE A 233 -7.96 25.39 35.99
N VAL A 234 -7.35 24.20 35.98
CA VAL A 234 -7.34 23.27 37.12
C VAL A 234 -6.70 23.93 38.34
N THR A 235 -5.56 24.59 38.18
CA THR A 235 -4.90 25.33 39.28
C THR A 235 -5.77 26.46 39.83
N CYS A 236 -6.50 27.16 38.94
CA CYS A 236 -7.45 28.20 39.33
C CYS A 236 -8.61 27.61 40.13
N LEU A 237 -9.23 26.52 39.66
CA LEU A 237 -10.33 25.83 40.34
C LEU A 237 -9.91 25.36 41.74
N GLN A 238 -8.74 24.73 41.88
CA GLN A 238 -8.19 24.32 43.17
C GLN A 238 -8.01 25.51 44.13
N ARG A 239 -7.58 26.66 43.62
CA ARG A 239 -7.43 27.89 44.43
C ARG A 239 -8.79 28.47 44.84
N ILE A 240 -9.78 28.47 43.96
CA ILE A 240 -11.12 28.96 44.28
C ILE A 240 -11.78 28.03 45.29
N ASP A 241 -11.69 26.71 45.11
CA ASP A 241 -12.21 25.72 46.06
C ASP A 241 -11.64 25.92 47.48
N SER A 242 -10.31 26.01 47.61
CA SER A 242 -9.66 26.30 48.89
C SER A 242 -10.13 27.63 49.51
N THR A 243 -10.32 28.67 48.69
CA THR A 243 -10.78 29.98 49.18
C THR A 243 -12.24 29.94 49.63
N LEU A 244 -13.10 29.20 48.92
CA LEU A 244 -14.50 29.04 49.26
C LEU A 244 -14.67 28.20 50.52
N GLN A 245 -13.93 27.10 50.66
CA GLN A 245 -13.94 26.28 51.88
C GLN A 245 -13.57 27.12 53.11
N SER A 246 -12.48 27.88 53.06
CA SER A 246 -12.11 28.80 54.14
C SER A 246 -13.16 29.88 54.41
N SER A 247 -13.86 30.35 53.38
CA SER A 247 -14.94 31.34 53.54
C SER A 247 -16.19 30.74 54.19
N VAL A 248 -16.54 29.49 53.86
CA VAL A 248 -17.64 28.75 54.47
C VAL A 248 -17.33 28.45 55.93
N GLU A 249 -16.12 27.98 56.25
CA GLU A 249 -15.67 27.73 57.63
C GLU A 249 -15.74 29.01 58.48
N LEU A 250 -15.22 30.13 57.97
CA LEU A 250 -15.26 31.42 58.67
C LEU A 250 -16.71 31.90 58.90
N ALA A 251 -17.58 31.74 57.90
CA ALA A 251 -18.98 32.11 58.03
C ALA A 251 -19.73 31.24 59.05
N GLN A 252 -19.43 29.93 59.09
CA GLN A 252 -19.98 29.00 60.08
C GLN A 252 -19.46 29.28 61.50
N GLU A 253 -18.18 29.59 61.66
CA GLU A 253 -17.59 30.00 62.94
C GLU A 253 -18.22 31.30 63.44
N THR A 254 -18.40 32.29 62.54
CA THR A 254 -19.06 33.55 62.91
C THR A 254 -20.54 33.32 63.27
N GLN A 255 -21.23 32.42 62.57
CA GLN A 255 -22.62 32.07 62.87
C GLN A 255 -22.75 31.40 64.24
N THR A 256 -21.89 30.44 64.56
CA THR A 256 -21.87 29.77 65.87
C THR A 256 -21.58 30.76 67.01
N TYR A 257 -20.63 31.68 66.81
CA TYR A 257 -20.33 32.73 67.79
C TYR A 257 -21.54 33.65 68.07
N ILE A 258 -22.24 34.11 67.03
CA ILE A 258 -23.46 34.93 67.18
C ILE A 258 -24.57 34.14 67.91
N GLN A 259 -24.66 32.84 67.65
CA GLN A 259 -25.68 31.97 68.23
C GLN A 259 -25.44 31.72 69.72
N GLU A 260 -24.17 31.51 70.12
CA GLU A 260 -23.77 31.41 71.53
C GLU A 260 -23.98 32.73 72.30
N GLU A 261 -23.69 33.88 71.67
CA GLU A 261 -23.90 35.21 72.27
C GLU A 261 -25.40 35.50 72.47
N GLN A 262 -26.26 35.04 71.55
CA GLN A 262 -27.71 35.19 71.64
C GLN A 262 -28.31 34.31 72.76
N ASP A 263 -27.83 33.08 72.94
CA ASP A 263 -28.28 32.19 74.01
C ASP A 263 -27.83 32.65 75.42
N GLN A 264 -26.69 33.34 75.53
CA GLN A 264 -26.25 33.95 76.79
C GLN A 264 -27.01 35.24 77.16
N SER A 265 -27.70 35.85 76.20
CA SER A 265 -28.43 37.12 76.37
C SER A 265 -29.88 36.96 76.85
N LEU A 266 -30.34 35.74 77.16
CA LEU A 266 -31.68 35.49 77.72
C LEU A 266 -31.84 36.22 79.07
N PRO A 267 -32.76 37.21 79.19
CA PRO A 267 -32.99 37.88 80.46
C PRO A 267 -33.65 36.91 81.42
N ALA A 268 -32.92 36.55 82.48
CA ALA A 268 -33.55 36.16 83.73
C ALA A 268 -34.36 37.37 84.22
N ASP A 269 -35.68 37.25 84.15
CA ASP A 269 -36.71 38.12 84.74
C ASP A 269 -37.50 38.99 83.75
N GLY A 270 -38.82 38.90 83.86
CA GLY A 270 -39.79 39.21 82.81
C GLY A 270 -40.04 40.71 82.55
N ALA A 271 -39.97 41.11 81.28
CA ALA A 271 -40.52 42.37 80.77
C ALA A 271 -41.00 42.17 79.31
N PRO A 272 -42.05 42.90 78.85
CA PRO A 272 -42.66 42.69 77.54
C PRO A 272 -41.73 43.15 76.41
N ALA A 273 -41.52 42.26 75.44
CA ALA A 273 -40.66 42.44 74.28
C ALA A 273 -41.18 43.55 73.36
N ILE A 274 -40.34 44.55 73.10
CA ILE A 274 -40.49 45.44 71.93
C ILE A 274 -39.83 44.70 70.77
N GLU A 275 -40.64 44.29 69.81
CA GLU A 275 -40.24 43.69 68.53
C GLU A 275 -39.56 44.75 67.64
N GLU A 276 -38.30 45.06 67.91
CA GLU A 276 -37.43 45.54 66.83
C GLU A 276 -36.74 44.33 66.20
N PRO A 277 -36.71 44.24 64.85
CA PRO A 277 -35.90 43.23 64.17
C PRO A 277 -34.44 43.55 64.51
N THR A 278 -33.93 42.86 65.52
CA THR A 278 -32.59 43.09 66.04
C THR A 278 -31.59 42.93 64.89
N LEU A 279 -30.64 43.86 64.80
CA LEU A 279 -29.57 43.89 63.81
C LEU A 279 -28.87 42.51 63.68
N VAL A 280 -28.82 41.77 64.79
CA VAL A 280 -28.39 40.37 64.91
C VAL A 280 -29.18 39.41 64.02
N GLY A 281 -30.51 39.53 63.97
CA GLY A 281 -31.37 38.72 63.09
C GLY A 281 -31.14 38.99 61.60
N GLN A 282 -30.87 40.25 61.21
CA GLN A 282 -30.50 40.60 59.85
C GLN A 282 -29.10 40.09 59.48
N ILE A 283 -28.13 40.18 60.39
CA ILE A 283 -26.79 39.62 60.21
C ILE A 283 -26.87 38.11 60.04
N LYS A 284 -27.64 37.41 60.88
CA LYS A 284 -27.86 35.97 60.77
C LYS A 284 -28.45 35.58 59.41
N HIS A 285 -29.50 36.28 58.97
CA HIS A 285 -30.15 36.00 57.69
C HIS A 285 -29.19 36.23 56.49
N ASN A 286 -28.45 37.34 56.49
CA ASN A 286 -27.45 37.61 55.45
C ASN A 286 -26.34 36.56 55.46
N MET A 287 -25.89 36.12 56.64
CA MET A 287 -24.84 35.09 56.76
C MET A 287 -25.33 33.73 56.25
N GLU A 288 -26.55 33.33 56.59
CA GLU A 288 -27.17 32.10 56.06
C GLU A 288 -27.34 32.16 54.53
N GLN A 289 -27.67 33.34 53.98
CA GLN A 289 -27.76 33.53 52.55
C GLN A 289 -26.37 33.46 51.89
N GLN A 290 -25.35 34.03 52.52
CA GLN A 290 -23.97 34.01 52.02
C GLN A 290 -23.39 32.59 52.06
N ILE A 291 -23.64 31.81 53.12
CA ILE A 291 -23.25 30.40 53.22
C ILE A 291 -23.87 29.59 52.08
N ARG A 292 -25.19 29.72 51.83
CA ARG A 292 -25.84 29.01 50.72
C ARG A 292 -25.26 29.35 49.35
N LEU A 293 -24.90 30.61 49.14
CA LEU A 293 -24.32 31.07 47.88
C LEU A 293 -22.90 30.50 47.70
N LEU A 294 -22.12 30.46 48.78
CA LEU A 294 -20.80 29.81 48.79
C LEU A 294 -20.92 28.29 48.54
N GLU A 295 -21.86 27.60 49.18
CA GLU A 295 -22.14 26.17 48.96
C GLU A 295 -22.51 25.91 47.49
N THR A 296 -23.38 26.75 46.90
CA THR A 296 -23.76 26.63 45.48
C THR A 296 -22.55 26.83 44.57
N MET A 297 -21.69 27.82 44.84
CA MET A 297 -20.46 28.02 44.07
C MET A 297 -19.49 26.84 44.21
N LEU A 298 -19.41 26.24 45.39
CA LEU A 298 -18.55 25.08 45.67
C LEU A 298 -19.03 23.85 44.90
N GLU A 299 -20.34 23.67 44.77
CA GLU A 299 -20.95 22.63 43.93
C GLU A 299 -20.64 22.84 42.44
N ASP A 300 -20.85 24.06 41.91
CA ASP A 300 -20.51 24.41 40.51
C ASP A 300 -19.01 24.21 40.20
N ILE A 301 -18.14 24.47 41.18
CA ILE A 301 -16.69 24.27 41.05
C ILE A 301 -16.31 22.80 41.06
N HIS A 302 -16.97 21.99 41.90
CA HIS A 302 -16.79 20.54 41.83
C HIS A 302 -17.22 19.99 40.48
N GLU A 303 -18.38 20.40 39.95
CA GLU A 303 -18.85 19.95 38.63
C GLU A 303 -17.85 20.35 37.51
N THR A 304 -17.33 21.58 37.55
CA THR A 304 -16.32 22.01 36.58
C THR A 304 -14.95 21.35 36.77
N SER A 305 -14.56 21.02 38.01
CA SER A 305 -13.35 20.25 38.30
C SER A 305 -13.45 18.82 37.79
N ASP A 306 -14.59 18.17 38.04
CA ASP A 306 -14.91 16.82 37.57
C ASP A 306 -14.92 16.73 36.03
N MET A 307 -15.14 17.84 35.34
CA MET A 307 -15.04 17.92 33.88
C MET A 307 -13.62 18.26 33.38
N ALA A 308 -12.84 19.03 34.14
CA ALA A 308 -11.49 19.43 33.75
C ALA A 308 -10.47 18.28 33.85
N GLU A 309 -10.60 17.41 34.86
CA GLU A 309 -9.73 16.25 35.06
C GLU A 309 -9.80 15.23 33.90
N PRO A 310 -10.98 14.76 33.44
CA PRO A 310 -11.07 13.89 32.28
C PRO A 310 -10.62 14.60 30.99
N MET A 311 -10.83 15.92 30.87
CA MET A 311 -10.32 16.69 29.73
C MET A 311 -8.79 16.68 29.66
N MET A 312 -8.10 16.78 30.80
CA MET A 312 -6.64 16.59 30.83
C MET A 312 -6.24 15.17 30.43
N ALA A 313 -6.93 14.14 30.96
CA ALA A 313 -6.65 12.75 30.61
C ALA A 313 -6.83 12.50 29.11
N GLU A 314 -7.91 13.02 28.51
CA GLU A 314 -8.16 12.96 27.08
C GLU A 314 -7.07 13.69 26.29
N LEU A 315 -6.66 14.90 26.69
CA LEU A 315 -5.59 15.65 26.03
C LEU A 315 -4.25 14.91 26.08
N TYR A 316 -3.90 14.28 27.19
CA TYR A 316 -2.69 13.46 27.29
C TYR A 316 -2.78 12.22 26.38
N SER A 317 -3.93 11.54 26.36
CA SER A 317 -4.14 10.38 25.48
C SER A 317 -4.06 10.78 24.00
N PHE A 318 -4.63 11.94 23.65
CA PHE A 318 -4.58 12.51 22.32
C PHE A 318 -3.15 12.88 21.94
N ALA A 319 -2.41 13.54 22.82
CA ALA A 319 -1.00 13.87 22.59
C ALA A 319 -0.15 12.61 22.38
N GLN A 320 -0.39 11.55 23.14
CA GLN A 320 0.30 10.28 22.97
C GLN A 320 -0.05 9.60 21.64
N GLN A 321 -1.35 9.53 21.29
CA GLN A 321 -1.80 8.97 20.02
C GLN A 321 -1.24 9.77 18.84
N PHE A 322 -1.16 11.08 18.98
CA PHE A 322 -0.60 11.99 17.99
C PHE A 322 0.91 11.79 17.81
N GLN A 323 1.68 11.63 18.90
CA GLN A 323 3.11 11.29 18.81
C GLN A 323 3.33 9.96 18.10
N GLN A 324 2.48 8.95 18.38
CA GLN A 324 2.54 7.66 17.71
C GLN A 324 2.24 7.78 16.21
N ALA A 325 1.21 8.56 15.84
CA ALA A 325 0.88 8.83 14.45
C ALA A 325 2.04 9.52 13.71
N ASN A 326 2.70 10.50 14.34
CA ASN A 326 3.84 11.19 13.76
C ASN A 326 5.03 10.24 13.49
N ALA A 327 5.31 9.33 14.42
CA ALA A 327 6.36 8.32 14.22
C ALA A 327 6.09 7.41 13.01
N ILE A 328 4.82 7.08 12.76
CA ILE A 328 4.40 6.30 11.59
C ILE A 328 4.64 7.10 10.31
N VAL A 329 4.28 8.38 10.27
CA VAL A 329 4.50 9.26 9.09
C VAL A 329 5.98 9.37 8.75
N ILE A 330 6.84 9.62 9.74
CA ILE A 330 8.30 9.69 9.54
C ILE A 330 8.85 8.35 9.01
N THR A 331 8.37 7.23 9.55
CA THR A 331 8.79 5.90 9.09
C THR A 331 8.33 5.64 7.65
N ALA A 332 7.10 6.04 7.30
CA ALA A 332 6.58 5.92 5.95
C ALA A 332 7.40 6.75 4.96
N ALA A 333 7.74 8.00 5.30
CA ALA A 333 8.58 8.86 4.47
C ALA A 333 9.94 8.22 4.17
N LYS A 334 10.55 7.57 5.17
CA LYS A 334 11.80 6.83 4.98
C LYS A 334 11.65 5.67 4.01
N VAL A 335 10.60 4.85 4.17
CA VAL A 335 10.33 3.72 3.26
C VAL A 335 10.11 4.21 1.82
N ILE A 336 9.37 5.30 1.63
CA ILE A 336 9.14 5.92 0.33
C ILE A 336 10.46 6.40 -0.29
N SER A 337 11.33 7.04 0.51
CA SER A 337 12.67 7.44 0.06
C SER A 337 13.51 6.25 -0.38
N ASP A 338 13.53 5.16 0.39
CA ASP A 338 14.30 3.95 0.06
C ASP A 338 13.75 3.29 -1.23
N GLN A 339 12.42 3.31 -1.43
CA GLN A 339 11.77 2.82 -2.63
C GLN A 339 12.12 3.67 -3.86
N ALA A 340 12.20 5.01 -3.72
CA ALA A 340 12.63 5.90 -4.79
C ALA A 340 14.08 5.63 -5.22
N ILE A 341 14.98 5.39 -4.26
CA ILE A 341 16.38 5.02 -4.55
C ILE A 341 16.44 3.71 -5.33
N THR A 342 15.73 2.69 -4.87
CA THR A 342 15.68 1.38 -5.54
C THR A 342 15.12 1.50 -6.96
N ALA A 343 14.09 2.33 -7.17
CA ALA A 343 13.55 2.59 -8.50
C ALA A 343 14.56 3.30 -9.41
N ASP A 344 15.34 4.25 -8.89
CA ASP A 344 16.42 4.88 -9.66
C ASP A 344 17.52 3.88 -10.02
N GLU A 345 17.90 2.96 -9.12
CA GLU A 345 18.83 1.87 -9.43
C GLU A 345 18.30 0.98 -10.57
N TRP A 346 17.00 0.64 -10.57
CA TRP A 346 16.38 -0.12 -11.66
C TRP A 346 16.41 0.66 -12.97
N ARG A 347 16.12 1.96 -12.92
CA ARG A 347 16.20 2.84 -14.08
C ARG A 347 17.60 2.90 -14.64
N GLN A 348 18.63 3.07 -13.80
CA GLN A 348 20.03 3.08 -14.20
C GLN A 348 20.48 1.74 -14.80
N SER A 349 20.07 0.62 -14.19
CA SER A 349 20.31 -0.72 -14.72
C SER A 349 19.67 -0.90 -16.11
N ALA A 350 18.43 -0.44 -16.26
CA ALA A 350 17.71 -0.50 -17.53
C ALA A 350 18.28 0.47 -18.59
N GLN A 351 18.89 1.60 -18.19
CA GLN A 351 19.57 2.54 -19.09
C GLN A 351 20.88 2.00 -19.66
N ALA A 352 21.48 0.98 -19.03
CA ALA A 352 22.63 0.29 -19.60
C ALA A 352 22.28 -0.42 -20.93
N PHE A 353 20.98 -0.67 -21.17
CA PHE A 353 20.49 -1.24 -22.41
C PHE A 353 20.12 -0.12 -23.40
N SER A 354 20.71 -0.15 -24.60
CA SER A 354 20.32 0.74 -25.70
C SER A 354 19.10 0.15 -26.40
N VAL A 355 17.94 0.75 -26.17
CA VAL A 355 16.68 0.35 -26.78
C VAL A 355 16.42 1.22 -28.01
N PRO A 356 15.88 0.68 -29.12
CA PRO A 356 15.51 1.50 -30.26
C PRO A 356 14.44 2.54 -29.87
N ASP A 357 14.58 3.77 -30.40
CA ASP A 357 13.62 4.83 -30.15
C ASP A 357 12.24 4.43 -30.68
N ASN A 358 11.19 4.72 -29.92
CA ASN A 358 9.82 4.30 -30.22
C ASN A 358 9.30 4.82 -31.58
N GLU A 359 9.93 5.86 -32.14
CA GLU A 359 9.62 6.35 -33.49
C GLU A 359 9.91 5.31 -34.57
N ASP A 360 10.92 4.44 -34.38
CA ASP A 360 11.29 3.39 -35.34
C ASP A 360 10.42 2.13 -35.21
N MET A 361 9.68 1.97 -34.10
CA MET A 361 8.76 0.84 -33.87
C MET A 361 7.36 1.10 -34.43
N ALA A 362 6.96 2.38 -34.55
CA ALA A 362 5.64 2.76 -35.09
C ALA A 362 5.48 2.46 -36.60
N GLU A 363 6.59 2.39 -37.36
CA GLU A 363 6.57 2.06 -38.78
C GLU A 363 6.33 0.55 -39.04
N TYR A 364 6.36 -0.29 -38.01
CA TYR A 364 6.28 -1.74 -38.13
C TYR A 364 5.17 -2.39 -37.30
N ALA A 365 4.12 -1.63 -36.95
CA ALA A 365 2.88 -2.25 -36.50
C ALA A 365 2.39 -3.23 -37.59
N PRO A 366 2.12 -4.51 -37.27
CA PRO A 366 1.52 -5.42 -38.23
C PRO A 366 0.23 -4.77 -38.76
N ILE A 367 0.03 -4.86 -40.09
CA ILE A 367 -1.05 -4.22 -40.86
C ILE A 367 -2.41 -4.90 -40.54
N GLU A 368 -2.74 -5.15 -39.28
CA GLU A 368 -3.97 -5.82 -38.85
C GLU A 368 -5.05 -4.84 -38.34
N GLU A 369 -4.76 -3.55 -38.15
CA GLU A 369 -5.74 -2.58 -37.63
C GLU A 369 -6.43 -1.68 -38.68
N ALA A 370 -6.15 -1.84 -39.97
CA ALA A 370 -6.78 -1.00 -41.02
C ALA A 370 -8.24 -1.38 -41.38
N GLU A 371 -8.85 -2.38 -40.73
CA GLU A 371 -10.22 -2.84 -41.06
C GLU A 371 -11.25 -2.67 -39.93
N ARG A 372 -10.94 -1.99 -38.82
CA ARG A 372 -11.85 -1.92 -37.66
C ARG A 372 -12.44 -0.54 -37.34
N ASP A 373 -12.48 0.37 -38.32
CA ASP A 373 -12.93 1.77 -38.10
C ASP A 373 -14.28 2.16 -38.73
N ASP A 374 -15.09 1.23 -39.25
CA ASP A 374 -16.36 1.60 -39.93
C ASP A 374 -17.66 1.36 -39.13
N GLU A 375 -17.61 0.91 -37.87
CA GLU A 375 -18.83 0.73 -37.07
C GLU A 375 -18.66 1.14 -35.60
N MET A 376 -18.79 2.45 -35.30
CA MET A 376 -19.50 2.91 -34.09
C MET A 376 -19.74 4.43 -34.08
N THR A 377 -20.61 4.91 -34.96
CA THR A 377 -21.29 6.20 -34.75
C THR A 377 -22.44 6.00 -33.76
N ILE A 378 -22.17 6.02 -32.45
CA ILE A 378 -23.23 6.10 -31.43
C ILE A 378 -23.48 7.57 -31.09
N GLN A 379 -24.64 8.05 -31.56
CA GLN A 379 -25.23 9.34 -31.21
C GLN A 379 -25.38 9.49 -29.68
N ARG A 380 -24.72 10.49 -29.09
CA ARG A 380 -25.11 11.03 -27.77
C ARG A 380 -26.40 11.86 -27.91
N PRO A 381 -27.46 11.61 -27.13
CA PRO A 381 -28.57 12.53 -27.01
C PRO A 381 -28.14 13.73 -26.15
N LYS A 382 -28.51 14.93 -26.61
CA LYS A 382 -28.37 16.19 -25.88
C LYS A 382 -29.35 16.19 -24.71
N GLU A 383 -28.87 16.14 -23.47
CA GLU A 383 -29.69 16.48 -22.32
C GLU A 383 -29.91 17.99 -22.27
N GLN A 384 -31.18 18.35 -22.42
CA GLN A 384 -31.70 19.69 -22.35
C GLN A 384 -31.84 20.12 -20.88
N LEU A 385 -31.35 21.33 -20.63
CA LEU A 385 -31.71 22.23 -19.55
C LEU A 385 -33.21 22.12 -19.18
N ILE A 386 -33.50 21.72 -17.94
CA ILE A 386 -34.77 22.07 -17.28
C ILE A 386 -34.46 22.78 -15.96
N ASN A 387 -34.63 24.08 -16.05
CA ASN A 387 -34.86 25.02 -14.97
C ASN A 387 -36.30 24.83 -14.45
N LYS A 388 -36.50 24.62 -13.15
CA LYS A 388 -37.65 25.15 -12.40
C LYS A 388 -37.58 24.93 -10.88
N ASN A 389 -37.78 26.05 -10.19
CA ASN A 389 -38.12 26.31 -8.79
C ASN A 389 -36.99 26.35 -7.76
#